data_AF-A0A7R9M149-F1
#
_entry.id   AF-A0A7R9M149-F1
#
_cell.length_a   1.000
_cell.length_b   1.000
_cell.length_c   1.000
_cell.angle_alpha   90.00
_cell.angle_beta   90.00
_cell.angle_gamma   90.00
#
_symmetry.space_group_name_H-M   'P 1'
#
loop_
_entity.id
_entity.type
_entity.pdbx_description
1 polymer ?
#
loop_
_entity_poly.entity_id
_entity_poly.type
_entity_poly.pdbx_seq_one_letter_code
_entity_poly.pdbx_strand_id
1 'polypeptide(L)'
;MFKDIRYHHFNIIKPDDTGAKWSQQWHTFPGLAYIPGLTELEVAIQPYGDDLHRFMQQKWHYSLYISMAYITIILALRHWMRSRDAFNLRVPMAYWSAGLALFSIIGVIRCLPEFIHILYYKGFNASFSDSSYYKDWRLNLWYLFFVLSKALELIDTVFIVLRKQKLLTLHWVHHCLTLSYSWYVFGDVPATARWMVNMNFLIHSLMYTYYACKAFRIAIPRVVNISITSLQIIQMLYGLYINIQVLVYKLTEQPCDAHISVALTGTSLYGLFFILFINFFVRTYLLKPHTKSMVFTPACAPAGMTNGFKVNGNGVINNGVELKNRKNSADSFLGLHNINNNIEIIKKIN
;
A
#
# COMPACT_ATOMS: atom_id res chain seq x y z
N MET A 1 -31.54 -12.24 -14.75
CA MET A 1 -31.37 -12.07 -13.30
C MET A 1 -30.32 -13.05 -12.77
N PHE A 2 -29.04 -12.76 -13.01
CA PHE A 2 -27.95 -13.54 -12.43
C PHE A 2 -28.03 -13.38 -10.91
N LYS A 3 -28.21 -14.50 -10.20
CA LYS A 3 -28.31 -14.52 -8.74
C LYS A 3 -27.03 -13.92 -8.15
N ASP A 4 -27.11 -12.68 -7.68
CA ASP A 4 -26.06 -11.91 -7.00
C ASP A 4 -25.85 -12.48 -5.59
N ILE A 5 -25.44 -13.75 -5.54
CA ILE A 5 -25.04 -14.42 -4.31
C ILE A 5 -23.57 -14.04 -4.13
N ARG A 6 -23.27 -13.22 -3.12
CA ARG A 6 -21.90 -13.08 -2.57
C ARG A 6 -21.42 -14.51 -2.40
N TYR A 7 -20.45 -14.94 -3.19
CA TYR A 7 -20.17 -16.34 -3.47
C TYR A 7 -19.73 -17.10 -2.21
N HIS A 8 -20.67 -17.39 -1.32
CA HIS A 8 -20.46 -18.14 -0.10
C HIS A 8 -20.51 -19.64 -0.37
N HIS A 9 -21.09 -20.03 -1.52
CA HIS A 9 -21.27 -21.40 -1.97
C HIS A 9 -20.84 -21.54 -3.43
N PHE A 10 -19.65 -21.05 -3.80
CA PHE A 10 -18.99 -21.75 -4.90
C PHE A 10 -18.78 -23.18 -4.41
N ASN A 11 -19.20 -24.14 -5.23
CA ASN A 11 -18.59 -25.44 -5.21
C ASN A 11 -17.09 -25.17 -5.24
N ILE A 12 -16.42 -25.22 -4.07
CA ILE A 12 -15.04 -25.67 -4.01
C ILE A 12 -15.14 -26.92 -4.85
N ILE A 13 -14.60 -26.89 -6.08
CA ILE A 13 -14.58 -28.08 -6.90
C ILE A 13 -13.65 -28.98 -6.13
N LYS A 14 -14.24 -29.77 -5.24
CA LYS A 14 -13.60 -30.89 -4.61
C LYS A 14 -13.08 -31.70 -5.79
N PRO A 15 -11.78 -31.99 -5.84
CA PRO A 15 -11.19 -32.62 -7.01
C PRO A 15 -11.87 -33.96 -7.37
N ASP A 16 -12.57 -34.52 -6.39
CA ASP A 16 -13.44 -35.69 -6.38
C ASP A 16 -14.85 -35.48 -6.99
N ASP A 17 -15.49 -34.32 -6.88
CA ASP A 17 -16.90 -34.12 -7.31
C ASP A 17 -17.07 -33.95 -8.84
N THR A 18 -15.98 -33.76 -9.59
CA THR A 18 -15.98 -33.66 -11.07
C THR A 18 -14.92 -34.54 -11.73
N GLY A 19 -14.16 -35.32 -10.94
CA GLY A 19 -12.93 -35.97 -11.40
C GLY A 19 -11.80 -35.00 -11.78
N ALA A 20 -12.03 -33.68 -11.64
CA ALA A 20 -11.02 -32.66 -11.90
C ALA A 20 -10.05 -32.57 -10.73
N LYS A 21 -9.02 -33.43 -10.74
CA LYS A 21 -7.83 -33.19 -9.91
C LYS A 21 -7.35 -31.75 -10.16
N TRP A 22 -7.24 -30.95 -9.10
CA TRP A 22 -6.92 -29.51 -9.08
C TRP A 22 -5.76 -29.02 -9.99
N SER A 23 -4.99 -29.91 -10.62
CA SER A 23 -4.08 -29.58 -11.72
C SER A 23 -3.47 -30.84 -12.36
N GLN A 24 -3.84 -31.19 -13.58
CA GLN A 24 -2.96 -32.02 -14.43
C GLN A 24 -2.85 -31.55 -15.89
N GLN A 25 -3.54 -30.48 -16.30
CA GLN A 25 -3.43 -29.93 -17.65
C GLN A 25 -2.40 -28.79 -17.70
N TRP A 26 -1.14 -29.15 -17.50
CA TRP A 26 0.02 -28.25 -17.49
C TRP A 26 0.37 -27.69 -18.89
N HIS A 27 -0.22 -28.26 -19.94
CA HIS A 27 0.02 -27.93 -21.35
C HIS A 27 -0.86 -26.78 -21.86
N THR A 28 -1.85 -26.34 -21.08
CA THR A 28 -2.86 -25.35 -21.50
C THR A 28 -2.78 -24.01 -20.77
N PHE A 29 -1.82 -23.83 -19.85
CA PHE A 29 -1.70 -22.62 -19.05
C PHE A 29 -0.25 -22.14 -18.94
N PRO A 30 0.10 -20.88 -19.25
CA PRO A 30 1.49 -20.44 -19.45
C PRO A 30 2.21 -19.97 -18.18
N GLY A 31 1.84 -20.50 -17.00
CA GLY A 31 2.65 -20.30 -15.80
C GLY A 31 4.01 -21.00 -15.94
N LEU A 32 5.08 -20.46 -15.34
CA LEU A 32 6.38 -21.14 -15.31
C LEU A 32 6.21 -22.55 -14.72
N ALA A 33 6.48 -23.57 -15.53
CA ALA A 33 6.10 -24.95 -15.23
C ALA A 33 6.80 -25.50 -13.99
N TYR A 34 8.09 -25.18 -13.82
CA TYR A 34 8.90 -25.64 -12.70
C TYR A 34 9.98 -24.61 -12.37
N ILE A 35 10.05 -24.24 -11.10
CA ILE A 35 11.13 -23.45 -10.51
C ILE A 35 11.67 -24.27 -9.33
N PRO A 36 12.93 -24.73 -9.36
CA PRO A 36 13.52 -25.53 -8.29
C PRO A 36 13.44 -24.82 -6.93
N GLY A 37 13.19 -25.57 -5.86
CA GLY A 37 12.94 -25.09 -4.50
C GLY A 37 11.56 -24.45 -4.31
N LEU A 38 11.11 -23.62 -5.25
CA LEU A 38 9.81 -22.96 -5.15
C LEU A 38 8.64 -23.93 -5.37
N THR A 39 8.75 -24.78 -6.38
CA THR A 39 7.65 -25.70 -6.74
C THR A 39 7.43 -26.74 -5.64
N GLU A 40 8.49 -27.15 -4.96
CA GLU A 40 8.49 -28.09 -3.85
C GLU A 40 7.80 -27.47 -2.62
N LEU A 41 8.09 -26.19 -2.32
CA LEU A 41 7.39 -25.44 -1.27
C LEU A 41 5.90 -25.30 -1.58
N GLU A 42 5.56 -24.98 -2.83
CA GLU A 42 4.17 -24.90 -3.27
C GLU A 42 3.48 -26.26 -3.12
N VAL A 43 4.10 -27.36 -3.58
CA VAL A 43 3.54 -28.72 -3.47
C VAL A 43 3.39 -29.15 -2.01
N ALA A 44 4.30 -28.74 -1.12
CA ALA A 44 4.18 -29.02 0.30
C ALA A 44 2.98 -28.32 0.96
N ILE A 45 2.57 -27.16 0.43
CA ILE A 45 1.46 -26.36 0.95
C ILE A 45 0.14 -26.70 0.24
N GLN A 46 0.19 -27.27 -0.96
CA GLN A 46 -0.96 -27.67 -1.77
C GLN A 46 -2.05 -28.42 -0.96
N PRO A 47 -1.75 -29.40 -0.09
CA PRO A 47 -2.77 -30.15 0.64
C PRO A 47 -3.62 -29.29 1.58
N TYR A 48 -3.09 -28.14 2.01
CA TYR A 48 -3.75 -27.22 2.92
C TYR A 48 -4.46 -26.07 2.19
N GLY A 49 -4.29 -25.94 0.88
CA GLY A 49 -4.76 -24.78 0.10
C GLY A 49 -6.27 -24.55 0.24
N ASP A 50 -7.07 -25.60 0.12
CA ASP A 50 -8.54 -25.52 0.21
C ASP A 50 -9.02 -25.12 1.61
N ASP A 51 -8.37 -25.66 2.65
CA ASP A 51 -8.70 -25.34 4.04
C ASP A 51 -8.31 -23.90 4.39
N LEU A 52 -7.14 -23.43 3.93
CA LEU A 52 -6.76 -22.02 4.08
C LEU A 52 -7.71 -21.11 3.30
N HIS A 53 -8.12 -21.48 2.09
CA HIS A 53 -9.06 -20.67 1.32
C HIS A 53 -10.41 -20.54 2.03
N ARG A 54 -10.96 -21.66 2.51
CA ARG A 54 -12.20 -21.68 3.30
C ARG A 54 -12.06 -20.88 4.60
N PHE A 55 -10.92 -21.01 5.28
CA PHE A 55 -10.63 -20.23 6.48
C PHE A 55 -10.67 -18.73 6.17
N MET A 56 -9.97 -18.28 5.13
CA MET A 56 -9.93 -16.87 4.74
C MET A 56 -11.32 -16.35 4.37
N GLN A 57 -12.12 -17.14 3.65
CA GLN A 57 -13.49 -16.78 3.29
C GLN A 57 -14.42 -16.66 4.51
N GLN A 58 -14.33 -17.58 5.48
CA GLN A 58 -15.18 -17.55 6.68
C GLN A 58 -14.71 -16.52 7.70
N LYS A 59 -13.40 -16.31 7.80
CA LYS A 59 -12.75 -15.48 8.82
C LYS A 59 -12.17 -14.18 8.25
N TRP A 60 -12.66 -13.70 7.10
CA TRP A 60 -12.20 -12.45 6.48
C TRP A 60 -12.23 -11.26 7.46
N HIS A 61 -13.22 -11.23 8.37
CA HIS A 61 -13.42 -10.20 9.38
C HIS A 61 -12.30 -10.16 10.43
N TYR A 62 -11.45 -11.18 10.51
CA TYR A 62 -10.26 -11.17 11.39
C TYR A 62 -9.27 -10.07 10.99
N SER A 63 -9.25 -9.68 9.71
CA SER A 63 -8.48 -8.53 9.24
C SER A 63 -8.84 -7.22 9.96
N LEU A 64 -10.10 -7.06 10.38
CA LEU A 64 -10.56 -5.90 11.15
C LEU A 64 -10.00 -5.93 12.58
N TYR A 65 -10.01 -7.09 13.24
CA TYR A 65 -9.40 -7.26 14.56
C TYR A 65 -7.89 -7.02 14.52
N ILE A 66 -7.21 -7.54 13.49
CA ILE A 66 -5.78 -7.29 13.27
C ILE A 66 -5.52 -5.78 13.06
N SER A 67 -6.36 -5.10 12.27
CA SER A 67 -6.23 -3.65 12.04
C SER A 67 -6.44 -2.83 13.33
N MET A 68 -7.41 -3.19 14.17
CA MET A 68 -7.64 -2.53 15.47
C MET A 68 -6.49 -2.77 16.44
N ALA A 69 -5.99 -4.00 16.53
CA ALA A 69 -4.81 -4.33 17.33
C ALA A 69 -3.60 -3.54 16.84
N TYR A 70 -3.37 -3.49 15.53
CA TYR A 70 -2.31 -2.71 14.91
C TYR A 70 -2.38 -1.22 15.27
N ILE A 71 -3.55 -0.57 15.15
CA ILE A 71 -3.71 0.85 15.53
C ILE A 71 -3.37 1.03 17.02
N THR A 72 -3.88 0.15 17.88
CA THR A 72 -3.63 0.20 19.33
C THR A 72 -2.14 0.07 19.66
N ILE A 73 -1.47 -0.92 19.05
CA ILE A 73 -0.02 -1.14 19.19
C ILE A 73 0.76 0.08 18.71
N ILE A 74 0.43 0.65 17.56
CA ILE A 74 1.12 1.83 17.02
C ILE A 74 0.93 3.05 17.92
N LEU A 75 -0.26 3.27 18.48
CA LEU A 75 -0.50 4.37 19.42
C LEU A 75 0.27 4.18 20.73
N ALA A 76 0.23 2.98 21.30
CA ALA A 76 1.00 2.63 22.51
C ALA A 76 2.51 2.77 22.28
N LEU A 77 3.01 2.27 21.15
CA LEU A 77 4.42 2.34 20.79
C LEU A 77 4.86 3.79 20.56
N ARG A 78 4.03 4.61 19.91
CA ARG A 78 4.30 6.04 19.76
C ARG A 78 4.37 6.76 21.11
N HIS A 79 3.51 6.41 22.05
CA HIS A 79 3.54 6.97 23.41
C HIS A 79 4.83 6.54 24.15
N TRP A 80 5.15 5.25 24.12
CA TRP A 80 6.35 4.68 24.75
C TRP A 80 7.65 5.24 24.17
N MET A 81 7.70 5.51 22.87
CA MET A 81 8.86 6.13 22.21
C MET A 81 9.04 7.63 22.54
N ARG A 82 8.08 8.30 23.20
CA ARG A 82 8.23 9.74 23.53
C ARG A 82 9.44 9.99 24.42
N SER A 83 9.68 9.12 25.40
CA SER A 83 10.75 9.25 26.40
C SER A 83 12.06 8.54 26.03
N ARG A 84 12.19 7.99 24.81
CA ARG A 84 13.34 7.16 24.39
C ARG A 84 14.00 7.71 23.13
N ASP A 85 15.27 7.43 22.91
CA ASP A 85 15.92 7.79 21.65
C ASP A 85 15.49 6.90 20.49
N ALA A 86 15.71 7.37 19.26
CA ALA A 86 15.39 6.60 18.06
C ALA A 86 16.30 5.36 17.96
N PHE A 87 15.70 4.18 17.72
CA PHE A 87 16.47 2.96 17.55
C PHE A 87 17.20 2.92 16.20
N ASN A 88 18.42 2.38 16.20
CA ASN A 88 19.16 2.10 14.97
C ASN A 88 18.77 0.73 14.38
N LEU A 89 17.60 0.67 13.74
CA LEU A 89 17.07 -0.55 13.12
C LEU A 89 17.43 -0.68 11.63
N ARG A 90 18.55 -0.08 11.21
CA ARG A 90 18.94 -0.04 9.80
C ARG A 90 19.12 -1.43 9.21
N VAL A 91 19.87 -2.30 9.89
CA VAL A 91 20.18 -3.65 9.40
C VAL A 91 18.94 -4.55 9.38
N PRO A 92 18.14 -4.64 10.47
CA PRO A 92 16.87 -5.36 10.42
C PRO A 92 15.93 -4.87 9.33
N MET A 93 15.79 -3.56 9.15
CA MET A 93 14.98 -2.97 8.07
C MET A 93 15.51 -3.34 6.68
N ALA A 94 16.83 -3.39 6.48
CA ALA A 94 17.42 -3.76 5.20
C ALA A 94 17.04 -5.19 4.80
N TYR A 95 17.20 -6.16 5.72
CA TYR A 95 16.82 -7.55 5.49
C TYR A 95 15.32 -7.73 5.35
N TRP A 96 14.53 -7.02 6.16
CA TRP A 96 13.07 -7.03 6.05
C TRP A 96 12.60 -6.54 4.67
N SER A 97 13.07 -5.37 4.23
CA SER A 97 12.76 -4.85 2.90
C SER A 97 13.31 -5.74 1.79
N ALA A 98 14.50 -6.33 1.93
CA ALA A 98 15.02 -7.27 0.95
C ALA A 98 14.16 -8.54 0.84
N GLY A 99 13.66 -9.06 1.97
CA GLY A 99 12.73 -10.19 2.00
C GLY A 99 11.40 -9.87 1.30
N LEU A 100 10.80 -8.70 1.59
CA LEU A 100 9.57 -8.27 0.92
C LEU A 100 9.76 -7.99 -0.58
N ALA A 101 10.95 -7.48 -0.96
CA ALA A 101 11.32 -7.32 -2.36
C ALA A 101 11.39 -8.67 -3.07
N LEU A 102 12.13 -9.65 -2.50
CA LEU A 102 12.25 -10.99 -3.06
C LEU A 102 10.88 -11.68 -3.16
N PHE A 103 10.08 -11.62 -2.10
CA PHE A 103 8.71 -12.13 -2.10
C PHE A 103 7.90 -11.55 -3.25
N SER A 104 7.96 -10.23 -3.45
CA SER A 104 7.23 -9.56 -4.53
C SER A 104 7.75 -9.93 -5.92
N ILE A 105 9.08 -10.07 -6.10
CA ILE A 105 9.69 -10.50 -7.36
C ILE A 105 9.23 -11.91 -7.72
N ILE A 106 9.24 -12.85 -6.78
CA ILE A 106 8.77 -14.22 -7.02
C ILE A 106 7.27 -14.20 -7.35
N GLY A 107 6.47 -13.38 -6.67
CA GLY A 107 5.07 -13.16 -6.99
C GLY A 107 4.84 -12.65 -8.43
N VAL A 108 5.67 -11.72 -8.92
CA VAL A 108 5.63 -11.29 -10.33
C VAL A 108 5.95 -12.45 -11.27
N ILE A 109 7.07 -13.15 -11.02
CA ILE A 109 7.52 -14.28 -11.84
C ILE A 109 6.42 -15.35 -11.95
N ARG A 110 5.66 -15.54 -10.88
CA ARG A 110 4.62 -16.57 -10.80
C ARG A 110 3.29 -16.15 -11.42
N CYS A 111 2.82 -14.94 -11.14
CA CYS A 111 1.48 -14.50 -11.52
C CYS A 111 1.41 -13.74 -12.86
N LEU A 112 2.48 -13.06 -13.27
CA LEU A 112 2.47 -12.21 -14.47
C LEU A 112 2.27 -12.98 -15.78
N PRO A 113 2.84 -14.20 -15.99
CA PRO A 113 2.64 -14.94 -17.23
C PRO A 113 1.17 -15.29 -17.51
N GLU A 114 0.40 -15.66 -16.48
CA GLU A 114 -1.05 -15.88 -16.61
C GLU A 114 -1.75 -14.60 -17.08
N PHE A 115 -1.38 -13.49 -16.46
CA PHE A 115 -2.01 -12.22 -16.75
C PHE A 115 -1.77 -11.77 -18.19
N ILE A 116 -0.52 -11.89 -18.66
CA ILE A 116 -0.16 -11.59 -20.06
C ILE A 116 -0.94 -12.50 -21.02
N HIS A 117 -1.07 -13.78 -20.70
CA HIS A 117 -1.81 -14.72 -21.54
C HIS A 117 -3.29 -14.37 -21.65
N ILE A 118 -3.95 -14.05 -20.53
CA ILE A 118 -5.36 -13.63 -20.57
C ILE A 118 -5.52 -12.37 -21.40
N LEU A 119 -4.63 -11.38 -21.25
CA LEU A 119 -4.65 -10.17 -22.05
C LEU A 119 -4.48 -10.46 -23.55
N TYR A 120 -3.57 -11.35 -23.92
CA TYR A 120 -3.24 -11.65 -25.31
C TYR A 120 -4.31 -12.52 -26.00
N TYR A 121 -4.77 -13.58 -25.34
CA TYR A 121 -5.62 -14.59 -25.97
C TYR A 121 -7.12 -14.40 -25.70
N LYS A 122 -7.51 -13.83 -24.54
CA LYS A 122 -8.92 -13.56 -24.21
C LYS A 122 -9.29 -12.09 -24.33
N GLY A 123 -8.30 -11.20 -24.40
CA GLY A 123 -8.48 -9.76 -24.54
C GLY A 123 -8.65 -9.02 -23.20
N PHE A 124 -8.70 -7.69 -23.32
CA PHE A 124 -8.73 -6.78 -22.16
C PHE A 124 -9.94 -7.01 -21.25
N ASN A 125 -11.14 -7.16 -21.82
CA ASN A 125 -12.36 -7.32 -21.02
C ASN A 125 -12.34 -8.57 -20.15
N ALA A 126 -11.94 -9.70 -20.73
CA ALA A 126 -11.80 -10.96 -20.01
C ALA A 126 -10.78 -10.87 -18.85
N SER A 127 -9.76 -10.01 -18.96
CA SER A 127 -8.75 -9.86 -17.90
C SER A 127 -9.31 -9.34 -16.57
N PHE A 128 -10.46 -8.66 -16.59
CA PHE A 128 -11.14 -8.17 -15.38
C PHE A 128 -12.53 -8.78 -15.15
N SER A 129 -13.10 -9.50 -16.12
CA SER A 129 -14.42 -10.11 -16.01
C SER A 129 -14.42 -11.64 -15.85
N ASP A 130 -13.39 -12.34 -16.35
CA ASP A 130 -13.28 -13.81 -16.35
C ASP A 130 -12.09 -14.28 -15.49
N SER A 131 -12.42 -15.00 -14.43
CA SER A 131 -11.51 -15.51 -13.41
C SER A 131 -11.00 -16.89 -13.84
N SER A 132 -9.68 -17.00 -14.01
CA SER A 132 -9.02 -18.26 -14.38
C SER A 132 -7.95 -18.70 -13.40
N TYR A 133 -7.42 -17.79 -12.57
CA TYR A 133 -6.31 -18.09 -11.68
C TYR A 133 -6.66 -19.09 -10.58
N TYR A 134 -7.94 -19.21 -10.20
CA TYR A 134 -8.36 -20.18 -9.19
C TYR A 134 -8.24 -21.63 -9.66
N LYS A 135 -8.28 -21.86 -10.98
CA LYS A 135 -8.15 -23.19 -11.58
C LYS A 135 -6.72 -23.73 -11.48
N ASP A 136 -5.75 -22.86 -11.24
CA ASP A 136 -4.36 -23.23 -11.00
C ASP A 136 -4.05 -23.03 -9.51
N TRP A 137 -3.89 -24.12 -8.77
CA TRP A 137 -3.61 -24.07 -7.34
C TRP A 137 -2.35 -23.26 -7.01
N ARG A 138 -1.36 -23.21 -7.92
CA ARG A 138 -0.12 -22.46 -7.71
C ARG A 138 -0.41 -20.96 -7.69
N LEU A 139 -1.22 -20.49 -8.64
CA LEU A 139 -1.62 -19.09 -8.68
C LEU A 139 -2.52 -18.73 -7.52
N ASN A 140 -3.50 -19.57 -7.20
CA ASN A 140 -4.36 -19.38 -6.04
C ASN A 140 -3.53 -19.28 -4.74
N LEU A 141 -2.52 -20.14 -4.57
CA LEU A 141 -1.60 -20.09 -3.43
C LEU A 141 -0.81 -18.77 -3.36
N TRP A 142 -0.33 -18.26 -4.49
CA TRP A 142 0.38 -16.97 -4.51
C TRP A 142 -0.53 -15.78 -4.24
N TYR A 143 -1.81 -15.85 -4.63
CA TYR A 143 -2.81 -14.86 -4.23
C TYR A 143 -3.11 -14.97 -2.75
N LEU A 144 -3.15 -16.17 -2.16
CA LEU A 144 -3.24 -16.34 -0.71
C LEU A 144 -2.05 -15.70 0.00
N PHE A 145 -0.83 -15.96 -0.45
CA PHE A 145 0.36 -15.33 0.12
C PHE A 145 0.33 -13.81 0.00
N PHE A 146 -0.17 -13.28 -1.11
CA PHE A 146 -0.39 -11.83 -1.27
C PHE A 146 -1.34 -11.28 -0.20
N VAL A 147 -2.45 -11.97 0.08
CA VAL A 147 -3.42 -11.53 1.10
C VAL A 147 -2.82 -11.61 2.51
N LEU A 148 -2.06 -12.66 2.80
CA LEU A 148 -1.35 -12.82 4.08
C LEU A 148 -0.22 -11.79 4.23
N SER A 149 0.45 -11.40 3.15
CA SER A 149 1.54 -10.41 3.21
C SER A 149 1.07 -9.06 3.73
N LYS A 150 -0.20 -8.68 3.51
CA LYS A 150 -0.74 -7.41 4.02
C LYS A 150 -0.73 -7.32 5.54
N ALA A 151 -0.86 -8.45 6.24
CA ALA A 151 -0.70 -8.49 7.69
C ALA A 151 0.77 -8.35 8.10
N LEU A 152 1.68 -8.97 7.36
CA LEU A 152 3.14 -8.86 7.60
C LEU A 152 3.64 -7.44 7.33
N GLU A 153 3.16 -6.79 6.28
CA GLU A 153 3.51 -5.41 5.88
C GLU A 153 3.21 -4.38 6.99
N LEU A 154 2.34 -4.69 7.97
CA LEU A 154 2.10 -3.84 9.15
C LEU A 154 3.37 -3.59 9.98
N ILE A 155 4.35 -4.49 9.90
CA ILE A 155 5.65 -4.36 10.57
C ILE A 155 6.43 -3.15 10.05
N ASP A 156 6.18 -2.67 8.82
CA ASP A 156 6.79 -1.45 8.28
C ASP A 156 6.53 -0.24 9.16
N THR A 157 5.30 -0.11 9.66
CA THR A 157 4.93 0.99 10.54
C THR A 157 5.62 0.90 11.89
N VAL A 158 5.84 -0.32 12.40
CA VAL A 158 6.61 -0.55 13.64
C VAL A 158 8.03 -0.01 13.47
N PHE A 159 8.69 -0.32 12.35
CA PHE A 159 10.01 0.24 12.05
C PHE A 159 10.02 1.77 11.97
N ILE A 160 9.01 2.38 11.35
CA ILE A 160 8.87 3.86 11.25
C ILE A 160 8.79 4.48 12.65
N VAL A 161 7.94 3.92 13.52
CA VAL A 161 7.71 4.45 14.88
C VAL A 161 8.94 4.28 15.76
N LEU A 162 9.57 3.09 15.77
CA LEU A 162 10.78 2.82 16.55
C LEU A 162 11.97 3.71 16.14
N ARG A 163 12.02 4.11 14.87
CA ARG A 163 13.04 5.04 14.35
C ARG A 163 12.67 6.52 14.49
N LYS A 164 11.54 6.83 15.17
CA LYS A 164 10.98 8.19 15.31
C LYS A 164 10.81 8.93 13.97
N GLN A 165 10.51 8.19 12.89
CA GLN A 165 10.25 8.79 11.59
C GLN A 165 8.81 9.32 11.53
N LYS A 166 8.57 10.29 10.65
CA LYS A 166 7.24 10.87 10.46
C LYS A 166 6.30 9.81 9.86
N LEU A 167 5.36 9.32 10.66
CA LEU A 167 4.30 8.44 10.20
C LEU A 167 3.29 9.24 9.36
N LEU A 168 3.22 8.95 8.06
CA LEU A 168 2.30 9.59 7.13
C LEU A 168 0.89 9.02 7.28
N THR A 169 -0.13 9.88 7.18
CA THR A 169 -1.54 9.43 7.20
C THR A 169 -1.85 8.44 6.09
N LEU A 170 -1.32 8.70 4.87
CA LEU A 170 -1.44 7.80 3.73
C LEU A 170 -1.00 6.36 4.10
N HIS A 171 0.12 6.22 4.80
CA HIS A 171 0.74 4.92 5.07
C HIS A 171 -0.14 4.03 5.94
N TRP A 172 -0.50 4.47 7.15
CA TRP A 172 -1.25 3.60 8.06
C TRP A 172 -2.70 3.38 7.59
N VAL A 173 -3.32 4.37 6.94
CA VAL A 173 -4.66 4.22 6.32
C VAL A 173 -4.59 3.19 5.19
N HIS A 174 -3.58 3.28 4.32
CA HIS A 174 -3.37 2.32 3.25
C HIS A 174 -3.17 0.90 3.79
N HIS A 175 -2.32 0.71 4.79
CA HIS A 175 -2.07 -0.61 5.38
C HIS A 175 -3.32 -1.24 6.01
N CYS A 176 -4.10 -0.49 6.80
CA CYS A 176 -5.34 -1.01 7.37
C CYS A 176 -6.36 -1.40 6.29
N LEU A 177 -6.56 -0.52 5.30
CA LEU A 177 -7.59 -0.73 4.29
C LEU A 177 -7.19 -1.81 3.27
N THR A 178 -5.92 -1.90 2.88
CA THR A 178 -5.45 -2.98 1.99
C THR A 178 -5.52 -4.34 2.67
N LEU A 179 -5.18 -4.43 3.96
CA LEU A 179 -5.37 -5.63 4.75
C LEU A 179 -6.85 -6.04 4.79
N SER A 180 -7.72 -5.12 5.17
CA SER A 180 -9.16 -5.39 5.29
C SER A 180 -9.78 -5.80 3.95
N TYR A 181 -9.46 -5.08 2.88
CA TYR A 181 -10.02 -5.33 1.55
C TYR A 181 -9.50 -6.63 0.93
N SER A 182 -8.21 -6.90 1.02
CA SER A 182 -7.63 -8.13 0.46
C SER A 182 -8.22 -9.39 1.10
N TRP A 183 -8.44 -9.39 2.41
CA TRP A 183 -9.08 -10.50 3.13
C TRP A 183 -10.57 -10.62 2.78
N TYR A 184 -11.27 -9.50 2.66
CA TYR A 184 -12.68 -9.47 2.28
C TYR A 184 -12.93 -10.03 0.88
N VAL A 185 -12.07 -9.69 -0.09
CA VAL A 185 -12.26 -10.04 -1.50
C VAL A 185 -11.72 -11.42 -1.86
N PHE A 186 -10.79 -11.97 -1.09
CA PHE A 186 -10.09 -13.22 -1.43
C PHE A 186 -11.05 -14.38 -1.74
N GLY A 187 -12.09 -14.55 -0.92
CA GLY A 187 -13.07 -15.63 -1.10
C GLY A 187 -14.05 -15.43 -2.26
N ASP A 188 -14.16 -14.23 -2.82
CA ASP A 188 -14.98 -13.95 -4.00
C ASP A 188 -14.23 -14.27 -5.30
N VAL A 189 -12.91 -14.47 -5.22
CA VAL A 189 -12.04 -14.88 -6.33
C VAL A 189 -12.26 -14.04 -7.61
N PRO A 190 -12.41 -12.71 -7.52
CA PRO A 190 -12.77 -11.92 -8.68
C PRO A 190 -11.62 -11.85 -9.68
N ALA A 191 -11.95 -11.82 -10.97
CA ALA A 191 -10.98 -11.61 -12.04
C ALA A 191 -10.19 -10.30 -11.87
N THR A 192 -10.79 -9.27 -11.26
CA THR A 192 -10.15 -7.99 -10.95
C THR A 192 -8.90 -8.12 -10.07
N ALA A 193 -8.84 -9.15 -9.21
CA ALA A 193 -7.68 -9.40 -8.37
C ALA A 193 -6.41 -9.60 -9.20
N ARG A 194 -6.53 -10.10 -10.44
CA ARG A 194 -5.40 -10.23 -11.39
C ARG A 194 -4.67 -8.92 -11.63
N TRP A 195 -5.41 -7.84 -11.89
CA TRP A 195 -4.84 -6.52 -12.06
C TRP A 195 -4.21 -6.01 -10.76
N MET A 196 -4.96 -6.12 -9.66
CA MET A 196 -4.54 -5.55 -8.38
C MET A 196 -3.30 -6.23 -7.80
N VAL A 197 -3.25 -7.56 -7.86
CA VAL A 197 -2.14 -8.38 -7.35
C VAL A 197 -0.89 -8.19 -8.21
N ASN A 198 -0.99 -8.31 -9.54
CA ASN A 198 0.18 -8.20 -10.41
C ASN A 198 0.80 -6.80 -10.40
N MET A 199 -0.02 -5.73 -10.46
CA MET A 199 0.50 -4.38 -10.33
C MET A 199 1.16 -4.16 -8.96
N ASN A 200 0.52 -4.64 -7.89
CA ASN A 200 1.06 -4.48 -6.55
C ASN A 200 2.38 -5.24 -6.35
N PHE A 201 2.50 -6.48 -6.81
CA PHE A 201 3.76 -7.22 -6.78
C PHE A 201 4.86 -6.51 -7.58
N LEU A 202 4.53 -6.00 -8.78
CA LEU A 202 5.50 -5.26 -9.58
C LEU A 202 5.98 -4.01 -8.86
N ILE A 203 5.07 -3.16 -8.37
CA ILE A 203 5.45 -1.91 -7.70
C ILE A 203 6.13 -2.16 -6.35
N HIS A 204 5.71 -3.17 -5.59
CA HIS A 204 6.36 -3.54 -4.34
C HIS A 204 7.75 -4.13 -4.54
N SER A 205 7.97 -4.89 -5.62
CA SER A 205 9.32 -5.35 -5.96
C SER A 205 10.27 -4.16 -6.12
N LEU A 206 9.84 -3.09 -6.80
CA LEU A 206 10.62 -1.88 -7.01
C LEU A 206 10.78 -1.05 -5.72
N MET A 207 9.68 -0.81 -5.00
CA MET A 207 9.65 0.00 -3.79
C MET A 207 10.50 -0.61 -2.66
N TYR A 208 10.32 -1.90 -2.38
CA TYR A 208 11.08 -2.57 -1.32
C TYR A 208 12.55 -2.76 -1.69
N THR A 209 12.87 -3.00 -2.97
CA THR A 209 14.26 -2.99 -3.44
C THR A 209 14.90 -1.62 -3.20
N TYR A 210 14.19 -0.53 -3.51
CA TYR A 210 14.65 0.83 -3.22
C TYR A 210 14.89 1.03 -1.71
N TYR A 211 13.98 0.59 -0.84
CA TYR A 211 14.15 0.70 0.62
C TYR A 211 15.32 -0.14 1.14
N ALA A 212 15.49 -1.37 0.66
CA ALA A 212 16.62 -2.24 1.02
C ALA A 212 17.95 -1.57 0.63
N CYS A 213 18.07 -1.11 -0.62
CA CYS A 213 19.27 -0.42 -1.11
C CYS A 213 19.57 0.86 -0.29
N LYS A 214 18.55 1.65 0.03
CA LYS A 214 18.71 2.83 0.90
C LYS A 214 19.18 2.45 2.31
N ALA A 215 18.68 1.35 2.88
CA ALA A 215 19.11 0.87 4.20
C ALA A 215 20.57 0.35 4.18
N PHE A 216 21.00 -0.26 3.08
CA PHE A 216 22.41 -0.62 2.84
C PHE A 216 23.33 0.58 2.55
N ARG A 217 22.81 1.82 2.55
CA ARG A 217 23.54 3.07 2.22
C ARG A 217 24.01 3.13 0.77
N ILE A 218 23.35 2.44 -0.14
CA ILE A 218 23.55 2.61 -1.57
C ILE A 218 22.98 3.97 -1.96
N ALA A 219 23.79 4.79 -2.62
CA ALA A 219 23.36 6.08 -3.13
C ALA A 219 22.44 5.86 -4.34
N ILE A 220 21.20 6.34 -4.26
CA ILE A 220 20.21 6.22 -5.32
C ILE A 220 19.77 7.64 -5.71
N PRO A 221 19.77 7.98 -7.01
CA PRO A 221 19.36 9.30 -7.47
C PRO A 221 17.90 9.58 -7.12
N ARG A 222 17.58 10.85 -6.87
CA ARG A 222 16.23 11.30 -6.51
C ARG A 222 15.17 10.93 -7.56
N VAL A 223 15.57 10.86 -8.83
CA VAL A 223 14.70 10.50 -9.96
C VAL A 223 14.03 9.15 -9.73
N VAL A 224 14.74 8.15 -9.20
CA VAL A 224 14.18 6.81 -8.95
C VAL A 224 13.03 6.87 -7.94
N ASN A 225 13.16 7.64 -6.87
CA ASN A 225 12.09 7.79 -5.88
C ASN A 225 10.85 8.49 -6.48
N ILE A 226 11.07 9.49 -7.34
CA ILE A 226 9.97 10.15 -8.07
C ILE A 226 9.30 9.14 -9.00
N SER A 227 10.07 8.40 -9.80
CA SER A 227 9.56 7.38 -10.72
C SER A 227 8.74 6.30 -10.00
N ILE A 228 9.21 5.78 -8.85
CA ILE A 228 8.46 4.80 -8.06
C ILE A 228 7.14 5.40 -7.57
N THR A 229 7.16 6.64 -7.06
CA THR A 229 5.93 7.31 -6.60
C THR A 229 4.96 7.56 -7.77
N SER A 230 5.47 7.94 -8.95
CA SER A 230 4.67 8.10 -10.17
C SER A 230 4.04 6.77 -10.60
N LEU A 231 4.80 5.67 -10.56
CA LEU A 231 4.28 4.34 -10.87
C LEU A 231 3.21 3.89 -9.85
N GLN A 232 3.36 4.23 -8.56
CA GLN A 232 2.32 3.98 -7.56
C GLN A 232 1.02 4.74 -7.86
N ILE A 233 1.10 5.99 -8.33
CA ILE A 233 -0.09 6.77 -8.75
C ILE A 233 -0.74 6.13 -9.97
N ILE A 234 0.06 5.72 -10.96
CA ILE A 234 -0.42 5.03 -12.16
C ILE A 234 -1.13 3.72 -11.76
N GLN A 235 -0.57 2.96 -10.81
CA GLN A 235 -1.23 1.76 -10.27
C GLN A 235 -2.59 2.11 -9.65
N MET A 236 -2.71 3.18 -8.86
CA MET A 236 -4.01 3.56 -8.29
C MET A 236 -5.01 3.99 -9.36
N LEU A 237 -4.55 4.69 -10.40
CA LEU A 237 -5.38 5.13 -11.53
C LEU A 237 -5.92 3.94 -12.33
N TYR A 238 -5.06 3.01 -12.74
CA TYR A 238 -5.50 1.81 -13.46
C TYR A 238 -6.36 0.92 -12.57
N GLY A 239 -6.00 0.80 -11.29
CA GLY A 239 -6.82 0.07 -10.32
C GLY A 239 -8.25 0.64 -10.21
N LEU A 240 -8.37 1.97 -10.15
CA LEU A 240 -9.67 2.64 -10.18
C LEU A 240 -10.42 2.40 -11.49
N TYR A 241 -9.74 2.56 -12.63
CA TYR A 241 -10.33 2.34 -13.95
C TYR A 241 -10.91 0.94 -14.09
N ILE A 242 -10.14 -0.10 -13.74
CA ILE A 242 -10.60 -1.49 -13.81
C ILE A 242 -11.81 -1.75 -12.90
N ASN A 243 -11.80 -1.24 -11.66
CA ASN A 243 -12.95 -1.40 -10.76
C ASN A 243 -14.21 -0.69 -11.28
N ILE A 244 -14.06 0.47 -11.93
CA ILE A 244 -15.18 1.16 -12.60
C ILE A 244 -15.71 0.31 -13.76
N GLN A 245 -14.84 -0.27 -14.60
CA GLN A 245 -15.29 -1.14 -15.69
C GLN A 245 -16.10 -2.33 -15.18
N VAL A 246 -15.64 -2.95 -14.09
CA VAL A 246 -16.34 -4.07 -13.45
C VAL A 246 -17.68 -3.64 -12.87
N LEU A 247 -17.75 -2.46 -12.24
CA LEU A 247 -19.00 -1.90 -11.76
C LEU A 247 -19.97 -1.63 -12.91
N VAL A 248 -19.51 -1.08 -14.04
CA VAL A 248 -20.33 -0.88 -15.24
C VAL A 248 -20.85 -2.21 -15.78
N TYR A 249 -20.00 -3.24 -15.88
CA TYR A 249 -20.42 -4.58 -16.32
C TYR A 249 -21.53 -5.12 -15.40
N LYS A 250 -21.42 -4.93 -14.10
CA LYS A 250 -22.45 -5.35 -13.14
C LYS A 250 -23.75 -4.57 -13.25
N LEU A 251 -23.68 -3.25 -13.42
CA LEU A 251 -24.86 -2.40 -13.56
C LEU A 251 -25.58 -2.59 -14.91
N THR A 252 -24.87 -3.07 -15.93
CA THR A 252 -25.42 -3.37 -17.27
C THR A 252 -25.76 -4.85 -17.47
N GLU A 253 -25.77 -5.64 -16.38
CA GLU A 253 -26.06 -7.09 -16.37
C GLU A 253 -25.17 -7.92 -17.31
N GLN A 254 -23.95 -7.46 -17.59
CA GLN A 254 -22.96 -8.20 -18.34
C GLN A 254 -22.29 -9.29 -17.47
N PRO A 255 -21.86 -10.42 -18.06
CA PRO A 255 -21.19 -11.49 -17.33
C PRO A 255 -19.86 -10.99 -16.75
N CYS A 256 -19.70 -11.14 -15.43
CA CYS A 256 -18.50 -10.76 -14.69
C CYS A 256 -18.43 -11.54 -13.38
N ASP A 257 -17.26 -12.05 -13.03
CA ASP A 257 -17.05 -12.93 -11.87
C ASP A 257 -16.96 -12.20 -10.52
N ALA A 258 -16.91 -10.87 -10.50
CA ALA A 258 -16.94 -10.11 -9.25
C ALA A 258 -18.35 -10.10 -8.63
N HIS A 259 -18.49 -9.85 -7.34
CA HIS A 259 -19.80 -9.48 -6.75
C HIS A 259 -19.97 -7.95 -6.79
N ILE A 260 -21.21 -7.43 -6.83
CA ILE A 260 -21.43 -5.97 -6.90
C ILE A 260 -20.82 -5.24 -5.69
N SER A 261 -20.87 -5.85 -4.49
CA SER A 261 -20.24 -5.27 -3.30
C SER A 261 -18.72 -5.19 -3.43
N VAL A 262 -18.06 -6.15 -4.09
CA VAL A 262 -16.62 -6.09 -4.38
C VAL A 262 -16.32 -4.98 -5.37
N ALA A 263 -17.13 -4.85 -6.43
CA ALA A 263 -16.96 -3.78 -7.41
C ALA A 263 -17.12 -2.39 -6.78
N LEU A 264 -18.15 -2.19 -5.94
CA LEU A 264 -18.40 -0.94 -5.22
C LEU A 264 -17.26 -0.62 -4.23
N THR A 265 -16.94 -1.58 -3.35
CA THR A 265 -15.89 -1.38 -2.34
C THR A 265 -14.52 -1.18 -2.98
N GLY A 266 -14.19 -1.91 -4.05
CA GLY A 266 -12.98 -1.73 -4.84
C GLY A 266 -12.90 -0.36 -5.49
N THR A 267 -13.98 0.08 -6.13
CA THR A 267 -14.05 1.43 -6.74
C THR A 267 -13.84 2.52 -5.69
N SER A 268 -14.53 2.44 -4.54
CA SER A 268 -14.37 3.40 -3.45
C SER A 268 -12.95 3.41 -2.88
N LEU A 269 -12.36 2.23 -2.65
CA LEU A 269 -11.02 2.11 -2.08
C LEU A 269 -9.93 2.66 -3.00
N TYR A 270 -9.96 2.29 -4.28
CA TYR A 270 -8.99 2.78 -5.25
C TYR A 270 -9.18 4.27 -5.54
N GLY A 271 -10.42 4.77 -5.50
CA GLY A 271 -10.70 6.21 -5.55
C GLY A 271 -10.06 6.97 -4.38
N LEU A 272 -10.24 6.46 -3.16
CA LEU A 272 -9.61 7.03 -1.96
C LEU A 272 -8.08 7.01 -2.08
N PHE A 273 -7.48 5.89 -2.47
CA PHE A 273 -6.03 5.80 -2.60
C PHE A 273 -5.50 6.73 -3.69
N PHE A 274 -6.14 6.80 -4.85
CA PHE A 274 -5.73 7.71 -5.92
C PHE A 274 -5.65 9.17 -5.43
N ILE A 275 -6.68 9.63 -4.71
CA ILE A 275 -6.71 10.98 -4.12
C ILE A 275 -5.58 11.16 -3.11
N LEU A 276 -5.38 10.20 -2.21
CA LEU A 276 -4.34 10.29 -1.17
C LEU A 276 -2.93 10.30 -1.76
N PHE A 277 -2.66 9.48 -2.79
CA PHE A 277 -1.37 9.42 -3.48
C PHE A 277 -1.08 10.69 -4.30
N ILE A 278 -2.08 11.25 -4.99
CA ILE A 278 -1.94 12.55 -5.66
C ILE A 278 -1.65 13.65 -4.66
N ASN A 279 -2.42 13.73 -3.56
CA ASN A 279 -2.20 14.72 -2.52
C ASN A 279 -0.79 14.62 -1.92
N PHE A 280 -0.31 13.38 -1.69
CA PHE A 280 1.07 13.14 -1.27
C PHE A 280 2.09 13.65 -2.29
N PHE A 281 1.89 13.36 -3.58
CA PHE A 281 2.80 13.75 -4.66
C PHE A 281 2.88 15.28 -4.80
N VAL A 282 1.73 15.94 -4.85
CA VAL A 282 1.63 17.41 -4.95
C VAL A 282 2.34 18.07 -3.76
N ARG A 283 2.05 17.64 -2.53
CA ARG A 283 2.69 18.21 -1.32
C ARG A 283 4.19 17.95 -1.24
N THR A 284 4.65 16.80 -1.71
CA THR A 284 6.05 16.38 -1.54
C THR A 284 6.96 16.91 -2.64
N TYR A 285 6.47 16.97 -3.88
CA TYR A 285 7.28 17.27 -5.06
C TYR A 285 6.95 18.60 -5.73
N LEU A 286 5.68 19.07 -5.69
CA LEU A 286 5.27 20.29 -6.39
C LEU A 286 5.21 21.51 -5.45
N LEU A 287 4.68 21.34 -4.23
CA LEU A 287 4.44 22.44 -3.29
C LEU A 287 5.59 22.70 -2.31
N LYS A 288 6.73 22.00 -2.42
CA LYS A 288 7.90 22.34 -1.59
C LYS A 288 8.45 23.68 -2.06
N PRO A 289 8.40 24.76 -1.25
CA PRO A 289 9.10 25.98 -1.62
C PRO A 289 10.59 25.67 -1.74
N HIS A 290 11.17 26.05 -2.87
CA HIS A 290 12.62 26.09 -3.03
C HIS A 290 13.13 27.14 -2.04
N THR A 291 13.45 26.75 -0.81
CA THR A 291 14.33 27.59 0.01
C THR A 291 15.67 27.54 -0.70
N LYS A 292 15.90 28.48 -1.62
CA LYS A 292 17.26 28.89 -1.93
C LYS A 292 17.82 29.31 -0.58
N SER A 293 18.67 28.47 0.02
CA SER A 293 19.63 28.97 0.99
C SER A 293 20.41 30.03 0.21
N MET A 294 20.07 31.29 0.46
CA MET A 294 20.94 32.39 0.10
C MET A 294 22.16 32.17 0.98
N VAL A 295 23.18 31.53 0.42
CA VAL A 295 24.52 31.54 1.00
C VAL A 295 24.90 33.01 1.02
N PHE A 296 24.72 33.66 2.18
CA PHE A 296 25.36 34.93 2.44
C PHE A 296 26.84 34.57 2.57
N THR A 297 27.57 34.62 1.46
CA THR A 297 29.03 34.69 1.50
C THR A 297 29.37 35.91 2.34
N PRO A 298 30.06 35.77 3.49
CA PRO A 298 30.64 36.94 4.13
C PRO A 298 31.69 37.45 3.15
N ALA A 299 31.49 38.66 2.64
CA ALA A 299 32.54 39.36 1.93
C ALA A 299 33.75 39.48 2.87
N CYS A 300 34.92 39.17 2.32
CA CYS A 300 36.22 39.21 2.96
C CYS A 300 36.43 40.56 3.69
N ALA A 301 36.63 40.54 5.01
CA ALA A 301 37.10 41.70 5.76
C ALA A 301 38.63 41.58 5.94
N PRO A 302 39.43 42.64 5.68
CA PRO A 302 40.88 42.60 5.86
C PRO A 302 41.26 42.43 7.34
N ALA A 303 42.38 41.77 7.57
CA ALA A 303 42.96 41.57 8.88
C ALA A 303 43.41 42.90 9.53
N GLY A 304 43.08 43.08 10.81
CA GLY A 304 43.72 44.04 11.71
C GLY A 304 42.81 45.10 12.31
N MET A 305 42.22 44.82 13.47
CA MET A 305 42.26 45.72 14.63
C MET A 305 41.51 45.10 15.82
N THR A 306 42.23 45.01 16.93
CA THR A 306 41.73 44.83 18.28
C THR A 306 40.85 46.03 18.69
N ASN A 307 39.76 45.79 19.40
CA ASN A 307 39.48 46.38 20.72
C ASN A 307 38.06 46.06 21.18
N GLY A 308 37.93 45.76 22.47
CA GLY A 308 36.65 45.46 23.11
C GLY A 308 35.73 46.66 23.17
N PHE A 309 34.42 46.40 23.10
CA PHE A 309 33.40 47.29 23.61
C PHE A 309 32.19 46.46 24.05
N LYS A 310 31.95 46.40 25.36
CA LYS A 310 30.65 46.09 25.96
C LYS A 310 29.89 47.40 26.08
N VAL A 311 28.67 47.50 25.54
CA VAL A 311 27.63 48.40 26.06
C VAL A 311 26.25 47.76 25.85
N ASN A 312 25.55 47.58 26.97
CA ASN A 312 24.10 47.44 27.08
C ASN A 312 23.45 48.83 26.97
N GLY A 313 22.25 48.94 26.39
CA GLY A 313 21.36 50.08 26.69
C GLY A 313 20.44 50.53 25.57
N ASN A 314 19.24 49.95 25.55
CA ASN A 314 17.93 50.57 25.25
C ASN A 314 17.83 51.62 24.12
N GLY A 315 17.26 51.17 23.00
CA GLY A 315 16.46 51.98 22.08
C GLY A 315 15.24 51.18 21.63
N VAL A 316 14.17 51.25 22.43
CA VAL A 316 12.88 50.60 22.19
C VAL A 316 12.16 51.31 21.04
N ILE A 317 11.73 50.55 20.02
CA ILE A 317 10.40 50.76 19.41
C ILE A 317 9.68 49.41 19.47
N ASN A 318 8.73 49.35 20.40
CA ASN A 318 7.77 48.27 20.57
C ASN A 318 6.66 48.39 19.52
N ASN A 319 6.24 47.23 19.02
CA ASN A 319 4.86 46.73 18.95
C ASN A 319 5.05 45.21 18.77
N GLY A 320 5.11 44.38 19.83
CA GLY A 320 4.00 44.09 20.75
C GLY A 320 2.84 43.52 19.92
N VAL A 321 2.53 42.22 19.93
CA VAL A 321 2.21 41.40 21.09
C VAL A 321 2.71 39.95 20.92
N GLU A 322 3.49 39.55 21.91
CA GLU A 322 3.86 38.18 22.31
C GLU A 322 2.66 37.52 23.01
N LEU A 323 2.44 36.21 22.83
CA LEU A 323 1.85 35.40 23.91
C LEU A 323 2.57 34.06 24.00
N LYS A 324 3.18 33.87 25.17
CA LYS A 324 4.06 32.76 25.58
C LYS A 324 3.24 31.78 26.43
N ASN A 325 3.34 30.50 26.09
CA ASN A 325 3.24 29.30 26.93
C ASN A 325 2.24 29.21 28.10
N ARG A 326 1.45 28.12 28.14
CA ARG A 326 1.43 27.20 29.31
C ARG A 326 0.81 25.81 29.02
N LYS A 327 1.58 24.79 29.41
CA LYS A 327 1.26 23.50 30.08
C LYS A 327 0.14 22.58 29.56
N ASN A 328 0.56 21.32 29.38
CA ASN A 328 -0.13 20.04 29.63
C ASN A 328 -1.60 20.11 30.08
N SER A 329 -2.51 19.45 29.36
CA SER A 329 -3.17 18.22 29.82
C SER A 329 -4.01 17.63 28.69
N ALA A 330 -4.51 16.43 28.94
CA ALA A 330 -5.26 15.56 28.06
C ALA A 330 -6.58 16.12 27.52
N ASP A 331 -7.08 15.37 26.55
CA ASP A 331 -8.48 15.19 26.12
C ASP A 331 -9.04 15.98 24.94
N SER A 332 -9.82 15.18 24.19
CA SER A 332 -10.82 15.50 23.16
C SER A 332 -10.29 15.82 21.76
N PHE A 333 -10.98 15.51 20.67
CA PHE A 333 -11.96 14.50 20.25
C PHE A 333 -12.28 14.94 18.81
N LEU A 334 -12.61 14.00 17.91
CA LEU A 334 -13.32 14.23 16.63
C LEU A 334 -12.72 15.23 15.60
N GLY A 335 -12.29 14.65 14.47
CA GLY A 335 -11.95 15.36 13.23
C GLY A 335 -13.16 15.96 12.50
N LEU A 336 -13.69 17.07 12.99
CA LEU A 336 -14.71 17.89 12.29
C LEU A 336 -14.27 19.33 12.01
N HIS A 337 -13.08 19.76 12.42
CA HIS A 337 -12.66 21.16 12.25
C HIS A 337 -12.05 21.50 10.87
N ASN A 338 -11.95 20.55 9.93
CA ASN A 338 -11.27 20.78 8.64
C ASN A 338 -12.21 21.13 7.48
N ILE A 339 -13.51 21.33 7.73
CA ILE A 339 -14.49 21.71 6.69
C ILE A 339 -14.60 23.25 6.56
N ASN A 340 -14.43 24.01 7.64
CA ASN A 340 -14.63 25.47 7.60
C ASN A 340 -13.54 26.23 6.83
N ASN A 341 -12.30 25.73 6.78
CA ASN A 341 -11.23 26.41 6.05
C ASN A 341 -11.37 26.30 4.52
N ASN A 342 -12.22 25.40 4.01
CA ASN A 342 -12.49 25.30 2.57
C ASN A 342 -13.64 26.22 2.11
N ILE A 343 -14.44 26.78 3.02
CA ILE A 343 -15.55 27.67 2.67
C ILE A 343 -15.06 29.12 2.49
N GLU A 344 -14.01 29.56 3.20
CA GLU A 344 -13.44 30.91 3.01
C GLU A 344 -12.67 31.08 1.70
N ILE A 345 -12.14 30.00 1.12
CA ILE A 345 -11.39 30.07 -0.15
C ILE A 345 -12.35 30.19 -1.35
N ILE A 346 -13.61 29.74 -1.22
CA ILE A 346 -14.62 29.83 -2.30
C ILE A 346 -15.31 31.21 -2.32
N LYS A 347 -15.28 32.00 -1.24
CA LYS A 347 -15.84 33.36 -1.21
C LYS A 347 -14.94 34.45 -1.79
N LYS A 348 -13.73 34.12 -2.25
CA LYS A 348 -12.79 35.08 -2.87
C LYS A 348 -12.68 34.97 -4.40
N ILE A 349 -13.58 34.21 -5.05
CA ILE A 349 -13.59 34.03 -6.51
C ILE A 349 -14.92 34.49 -7.16
N ASN A 350 -15.83 35.14 -6.43
CA ASN A 350 -16.96 35.85 -7.05
C ASN A 350 -16.89 37.34 -6.78
#